data_AF-A0A7Z9Q079-F1
#
_entry.id   AF-A0A7Z9Q079-F1
#
_cell.length_a   1.000
_cell.length_b   1.000
_cell.length_c   1.000
_cell.angle_alpha   90.00
_cell.angle_beta   90.00
_cell.angle_gamma   90.00
#
_symmetry.space_group_name_H-M   'P 1'
#
loop_
_entity.id
_entity.type
_entity.pdbx_description
1 polymer ?
#
loop_
_entity_poly.entity_id
_entity_poly.type
_entity_poly.pdbx_seq_one_letter_code
_entity_poly.pdbx_strand_id
1 'polypeptide(L)'
;MRTIIPRHHNPALYTGFEARRTLRRSVTRWASWGLEYQLSALRCMRMLGNPFTGRGENWLSAMLTMNERLGRDYHKPHFGIDDVTTPEGTVSVTEEMICDKPFASLLRFRRNSQRKDPKVLVVAPMSGHYSTLLRDTVQTLLKDHDVYITDWHNARDISTDEGTFGFDHYVQYIVDFLNELGPETHLLAVCQPTVPALVATAHMEEVDHPCRPASLTVMGGPID
;
A
#
# COMPACT_ATOMS: atom_id res chain seq x y z
N MET A 1 -18.99 5.80 -12.69
CA MET A 1 -17.59 6.23 -12.88
C MET A 1 -17.35 7.45 -11.98
N ARG A 2 -17.05 7.23 -10.69
CA ARG A 2 -16.70 8.33 -9.76
C ARG A 2 -15.19 8.52 -9.86
N THR A 3 -14.79 9.62 -10.46
CA THR A 3 -13.40 10.09 -10.51
C THR A 3 -12.86 10.17 -9.10
N ILE A 4 -11.65 9.64 -8.88
CA ILE A 4 -10.88 9.75 -7.64
C ILE A 4 -10.77 11.25 -7.32
N ILE A 5 -11.54 11.73 -6.33
CA ILE A 5 -11.47 13.13 -5.89
C ILE A 5 -10.22 13.22 -5.00
N PRO A 6 -9.16 13.93 -5.41
CA PRO A 6 -8.04 14.17 -4.52
C PRO A 6 -8.54 14.99 -3.34
N ARG A 7 -8.21 14.56 -2.12
CA ARG A 7 -8.61 15.23 -0.88
C ARG A 7 -8.23 16.71 -0.93
N HIS A 8 -9.01 17.55 -0.24
CA HIS A 8 -8.68 18.95 -0.04
C HIS A 8 -7.42 19.06 0.84
N HIS A 9 -6.25 19.09 0.21
CA HIS A 9 -5.01 19.49 0.87
C HIS A 9 -5.03 21.01 1.01
N ASN A 10 -4.42 21.57 2.04
CA ASN A 10 -4.15 23.01 2.08
C ASN A 10 -3.30 23.34 0.83
N PRO A 11 -3.87 24.04 -0.17
CA PRO A 11 -3.26 24.13 -1.48
C PRO A 11 -1.90 24.82 -1.42
N ALA A 12 -1.71 25.77 -0.51
CA ALA A 12 -0.44 26.48 -0.36
C ALA A 12 0.69 25.58 0.16
N LEU A 13 0.42 24.79 1.20
CA LEU A 13 1.41 23.86 1.77
C LEU A 13 1.72 22.71 0.81
N TYR A 14 0.70 22.17 0.14
CA TYR A 14 0.87 21.11 -0.84
C TYR A 14 1.61 21.61 -2.08
N THR A 15 1.27 22.78 -2.62
CA THR A 15 2.01 23.38 -3.75
C THR A 15 3.46 23.67 -3.37
N GLY A 16 3.74 24.14 -2.15
CA GLY A 16 5.11 24.33 -1.66
C GLY A 16 5.89 23.01 -1.55
N PHE A 17 5.25 21.96 -1.03
CA PHE A 17 5.83 20.61 -0.98
C PHE A 17 6.08 20.02 -2.37
N GLU A 18 5.11 20.12 -3.29
CA GLU A 18 5.23 19.69 -4.69
C GLU A 18 6.32 20.47 -5.44
N ALA A 19 6.44 21.78 -5.21
CA ALA A 19 7.51 22.58 -5.78
C ALA A 19 8.88 22.11 -5.28
N ARG A 20 9.02 21.85 -3.96
CA ARG A 20 10.25 21.30 -3.37
C ARG A 20 10.56 19.90 -3.90
N ARG A 21 9.56 19.04 -4.06
CA ARG A 21 9.68 17.68 -4.61
C ARG A 21 10.12 17.72 -6.07
N THR A 22 9.50 18.56 -6.89
CA THR A 22 9.84 18.73 -8.30
C THR A 22 11.24 19.30 -8.49
N LEU A 23 11.63 20.28 -7.67
CA LEU A 23 12.99 20.81 -7.66
C LEU A 23 14.01 19.73 -7.27
N ARG A 24 13.70 18.92 -6.24
CA ARG A 24 14.55 17.79 -5.83
C ARG A 24 14.74 16.78 -6.96
N ARG A 25 13.69 16.45 -7.73
CA ARG A 25 13.79 15.56 -8.91
C ARG A 25 14.78 16.08 -9.94
N SER A 26 14.66 17.37 -10.27
CA SER A 26 15.59 18.03 -11.20
C SER A 26 17.02 17.93 -10.68
N VAL A 27 17.25 18.30 -9.42
CA VAL A 27 18.59 18.22 -8.79
C VAL A 27 19.15 16.79 -8.79
N THR A 28 18.36 15.78 -8.42
CA THR A 28 18.80 14.38 -8.45
C THR A 28 19.14 13.92 -9.86
N ARG A 29 18.41 14.38 -10.88
CA ARG A 29 18.66 14.00 -12.28
C ARG A 29 19.95 14.62 -12.82
N TRP A 30 20.22 15.89 -12.47
CA TRP A 30 21.50 16.55 -12.75
C TRP A 30 22.67 15.85 -12.04
N ALA A 31 22.48 15.47 -10.77
CA ALA A 31 23.49 14.75 -10.01
C ALA A 31 23.78 13.36 -10.61
N SER A 32 22.76 12.60 -11.03
CA SER A 32 22.94 11.32 -11.71
C SER A 32 23.76 11.48 -12.99
N TRP A 33 23.46 12.47 -13.82
CA TRP A 33 24.20 12.72 -15.06
C TRP A 33 25.68 13.02 -14.81
N GLY A 34 25.98 13.87 -13.81
CA GLY A 34 27.38 14.18 -13.44
C GLY A 34 28.13 12.96 -12.90
N LEU A 35 27.48 12.14 -12.06
CA LEU A 35 28.06 10.92 -11.53
C LEU A 35 28.26 9.85 -12.63
N GLU A 36 27.34 9.71 -13.58
CA GLU A 36 27.49 8.79 -14.73
C GLU A 36 28.66 9.18 -15.63
N TYR A 37 28.84 10.47 -15.87
CA TYR A 37 29.98 11.00 -16.64
C TYR A 37 31.31 10.64 -15.97
N GLN A 38 31.43 10.90 -14.67
CA GLN A 38 32.63 10.56 -13.89
C GLN A 38 32.88 9.05 -13.81
N LEU A 39 31.82 8.24 -13.73
CA LEU A 39 31.92 6.76 -13.71
C LEU A 39 32.42 6.24 -15.05
N SER A 40 31.90 6.80 -16.15
CA SER A 40 32.31 6.47 -17.51
C SER A 40 33.78 6.82 -17.74
N ALA A 41 34.23 7.98 -17.26
CA ALA A 41 35.64 8.39 -17.32
C ALA A 41 36.57 7.42 -16.55
N LEU A 42 36.18 7.00 -15.34
CA LEU A 42 36.94 6.02 -14.55
C LEU A 42 37.02 4.64 -15.23
N ARG A 43 35.90 4.17 -15.80
CA ARG A 43 35.85 2.91 -16.56
C ARG A 43 36.74 2.95 -17.80
N CYS A 44 36.78 4.08 -18.52
CA CYS A 44 37.71 4.28 -19.64
C CYS A 44 39.17 4.24 -19.17
N MET A 45 39.52 4.92 -18.07
CA MET A 45 40.87 4.88 -17.52
C MET A 45 41.30 3.48 -17.08
N ARG A 46 40.36 2.68 -16.54
CA ARG A 46 40.61 1.26 -16.22
C ARG A 46 40.86 0.43 -17.46
N MET A 47 40.07 0.63 -18.52
CA MET A 47 40.25 -0.05 -19.80
C MET A 47 41.60 0.29 -20.45
N LEU A 48 42.11 1.50 -20.23
CA LEU A 48 43.45 1.95 -20.63
C LEU A 48 44.57 1.45 -19.71
N GLY A 49 44.29 0.56 -18.74
CA GLY A 49 45.29 -0.16 -17.97
C GLY A 49 45.66 0.45 -16.62
N ASN A 50 44.95 1.47 -16.12
CA ASN A 50 45.22 2.03 -14.79
C ASN A 50 44.58 1.15 -13.67
N PRO A 51 45.37 0.50 -12.79
CA PRO A 51 44.83 -0.41 -11.78
C PRO A 51 44.25 0.30 -10.53
N PHE A 52 44.47 1.61 -10.38
CA PHE A 52 44.08 2.36 -9.17
C PHE A 52 42.66 2.93 -9.22
N THR A 53 41.91 2.69 -10.30
CA THR A 53 40.55 3.26 -10.51
C THR A 53 39.43 2.47 -9.83
N GLY A 54 39.64 1.18 -9.51
CA GLY A 54 38.57 0.28 -9.06
C GLY A 54 37.86 0.71 -7.77
N ARG A 55 38.58 1.32 -6.81
CA ARG A 55 37.96 1.85 -5.58
C ARG A 55 37.06 3.06 -5.86
N GLY A 56 37.48 3.92 -6.79
CA GLY A 56 36.69 5.08 -7.23
C GLY A 56 35.44 4.66 -7.99
N GLU A 57 35.54 3.65 -8.87
CA GLU A 57 34.40 3.08 -9.59
C GLU A 57 33.32 2.54 -8.64
N ASN A 58 33.71 1.78 -7.62
CA ASN A 58 32.78 1.21 -6.64
C ASN A 58 32.11 2.29 -5.78
N TRP A 59 32.87 3.32 -5.39
CA TRP A 59 32.32 4.41 -4.59
C TRP A 59 31.31 5.24 -5.40
N LEU A 60 31.65 5.53 -6.65
CA LEU A 60 30.80 6.34 -7.51
C LEU A 60 29.57 5.57 -8.00
N SER A 61 29.67 4.25 -8.22
CA SER A 61 28.52 3.40 -8.51
C SER A 61 27.57 3.27 -7.32
N ALA A 62 28.10 3.21 -6.10
CA ALA A 62 27.30 3.27 -4.89
C ALA A 62 26.59 4.62 -4.75
N MET A 63 27.28 5.74 -5.02
CA MET A 63 26.67 7.07 -5.03
C MET A 63 25.55 7.20 -6.07
N LEU A 64 25.76 6.70 -7.28
CA LEU A 64 24.72 6.63 -8.32
C LEU A 64 23.51 5.84 -7.85
N THR A 65 23.73 4.64 -7.32
CA THR A 65 22.66 3.77 -6.80
C THR A 65 21.87 4.46 -5.70
N MET A 66 22.54 5.17 -4.79
CA MET A 66 21.86 5.92 -3.72
C MET A 66 21.10 7.13 -4.27
N ASN A 67 21.68 7.86 -5.22
CA ASN A 67 21.02 9.00 -5.86
C ASN A 67 19.77 8.57 -6.63
N GLU A 68 19.83 7.45 -7.36
CA GLU A 68 18.67 6.85 -8.00
C GLU A 68 17.60 6.45 -6.99
N ARG A 69 17.96 5.78 -5.88
CA ARG A 69 17.01 5.40 -4.83
C ARG A 69 16.34 6.62 -4.18
N LEU A 70 17.09 7.71 -4.00
CA LEU A 70 16.59 8.96 -3.42
C LEU A 70 15.72 9.78 -4.39
N GLY A 71 15.95 9.63 -5.69
CA GLY A 71 15.22 10.33 -6.75
C GLY A 71 14.03 9.55 -7.32
N ARG A 72 13.91 8.25 -7.04
CA ARG A 72 12.81 7.42 -7.53
C ARG A 72 11.51 7.72 -6.79
N ASP A 73 10.47 7.98 -7.58
CA ASP A 73 9.10 7.99 -7.10
C ASP A 73 8.43 6.64 -7.38
N TYR A 74 8.04 5.99 -6.31
CA TYR A 74 7.19 4.80 -6.38
C TYR A 74 5.74 5.30 -6.35
N HIS A 75 5.04 5.11 -7.47
CA HIS A 75 3.60 5.31 -7.54
C HIS A 75 2.92 4.01 -7.11
N LYS A 76 1.71 4.15 -6.57
CA LYS A 76 0.87 3.00 -6.25
C LYS A 76 0.52 2.26 -7.54
N PRO A 77 0.89 0.97 -7.69
CA PRO A 77 0.42 0.19 -8.82
C PRO A 77 -1.08 -0.07 -8.69
N HIS A 78 -1.74 -0.33 -9.81
CA HIS A 78 -3.15 -0.72 -9.82
C HIS A 78 -3.30 -2.19 -9.43
N PHE A 79 -4.42 -2.55 -8.81
CA PHE A 79 -4.75 -3.96 -8.59
C PHE A 79 -5.07 -4.65 -9.91
N GLY A 80 -5.59 -3.99 -10.94
CA GLY A 80 -5.72 -4.55 -12.30
C GLY A 80 -6.28 -5.97 -12.34
N ILE A 81 -7.33 -6.20 -11.55
CA ILE A 81 -8.12 -7.41 -11.54
C ILE A 81 -9.36 -7.09 -12.37
N ASP A 82 -9.30 -7.35 -13.67
CA ASP A 82 -10.39 -7.03 -14.60
C ASP A 82 -11.46 -8.14 -14.62
N ASP A 83 -11.05 -9.38 -14.42
CA ASP A 83 -11.91 -10.56 -14.41
C ASP A 83 -11.41 -11.65 -13.45
N VAL A 84 -12.34 -12.51 -13.04
CA VAL A 84 -12.06 -13.70 -12.22
C VAL A 84 -12.87 -14.88 -12.71
N THR A 85 -12.23 -16.05 -12.81
CA THR A 85 -12.91 -17.31 -13.10
C THR A 85 -13.52 -17.87 -11.82
N THR A 86 -14.84 -17.90 -11.77
CA THR A 86 -15.65 -18.52 -10.71
C THR A 86 -16.20 -19.86 -11.20
N PRO A 87 -16.80 -20.70 -10.34
CA PRO A 87 -17.46 -21.93 -10.78
C PRO A 87 -18.57 -21.73 -11.83
N GLU A 88 -19.16 -20.53 -11.90
CA GLU A 88 -20.21 -20.16 -12.87
C GLU A 88 -19.65 -19.61 -14.20
N GLY A 89 -18.33 -19.43 -14.29
CA GLY A 89 -17.64 -18.85 -15.43
C GLY A 89 -16.84 -17.61 -15.08
N THR A 90 -16.29 -16.97 -16.12
CA THR A 90 -15.51 -15.74 -15.99
C THR A 90 -16.45 -14.54 -15.86
N VAL A 91 -16.29 -13.79 -14.76
CA VAL A 91 -17.06 -12.57 -14.47
C VAL A 91 -16.13 -11.38 -14.38
N SER A 92 -16.59 -10.21 -14.82
CA SER A 92 -15.83 -8.98 -14.67
C SER A 92 -15.83 -8.50 -13.22
N VAL A 93 -14.74 -7.85 -12.82
CA VAL A 93 -14.53 -7.29 -11.49
C VAL A 93 -14.39 -5.78 -11.61
N THR A 94 -14.95 -5.03 -10.66
CA THR A 94 -14.82 -3.57 -10.59
C THR A 94 -14.36 -3.18 -9.20
N GLU A 95 -13.30 -2.37 -9.16
CA GLU A 95 -12.78 -1.76 -7.93
C GLU A 95 -13.69 -0.61 -7.50
N GLU A 96 -14.22 -0.69 -6.28
CA GLU A 96 -15.11 0.32 -5.69
C GLU A 96 -14.57 0.76 -4.32
N MET A 97 -14.48 2.07 -4.10
CA MET A 97 -14.14 2.62 -2.79
C MET A 97 -15.41 2.73 -1.94
N ILE A 98 -15.44 2.01 -0.83
CA ILE A 98 -16.58 1.95 0.10
C ILE A 98 -16.45 3.04 1.15
N CYS A 99 -15.25 3.19 1.71
CA CYS A 99 -14.95 4.16 2.75
C CYS A 99 -13.62 4.85 2.45
N ASP A 100 -13.54 6.15 2.69
CA ASP A 100 -12.30 6.94 2.61
C ASP A 100 -12.04 7.64 3.94
N LYS A 101 -11.08 7.13 4.72
CA LYS A 101 -10.70 7.69 6.03
C LYS A 101 -9.26 8.20 5.97
N PRO A 102 -8.87 9.20 6.80
CA PRO A 102 -7.57 9.88 6.69
C PRO A 102 -6.36 8.96 6.42
N PHE A 103 -6.22 7.88 7.19
CA PHE A 103 -5.07 6.97 7.10
C PHE A 103 -5.29 5.73 6.23
N ALA A 104 -6.53 5.41 5.85
CA ALA A 104 -6.81 4.26 4.99
C ALA A 104 -8.14 4.37 4.24
N SER A 105 -8.15 3.81 3.03
CA SER A 105 -9.36 3.55 2.27
C SER A 105 -9.80 2.10 2.41
N LEU A 106 -11.11 1.85 2.33
CA LEU A 106 -11.68 0.53 2.20
C LEU A 106 -12.11 0.31 0.75
N LEU A 107 -11.48 -0.66 0.09
CA LEU A 107 -11.78 -1.01 -1.30
C LEU A 107 -12.57 -2.33 -1.33
N ARG A 108 -13.55 -2.41 -2.22
CA ARG A 108 -14.31 -3.61 -2.57
C ARG A 108 -14.02 -4.01 -4.00
N PHE A 109 -13.86 -5.30 -4.25
CA PHE A 109 -13.77 -5.85 -5.59
C PHE A 109 -15.11 -6.46 -5.98
N ARG A 110 -16.00 -5.62 -6.56
CA ARG A 110 -17.35 -6.06 -6.91
C ARG A 110 -17.32 -6.90 -8.17
N ARG A 111 -17.76 -8.16 -8.05
CA ARG A 111 -18.01 -9.03 -9.20
C ARG A 111 -19.31 -8.65 -9.90
N ASN A 112 -19.33 -8.74 -11.22
CA ASN A 112 -20.56 -8.61 -12.01
C ASN A 112 -21.36 -9.93 -11.99
N SER A 113 -21.81 -10.31 -10.80
CA SER A 113 -22.62 -11.51 -10.55
C SER A 113 -23.69 -11.21 -9.51
N GLN A 114 -24.77 -12.00 -9.48
CA GLN A 114 -25.82 -11.92 -8.47
C GLN A 114 -25.55 -12.81 -7.23
N ARG A 115 -24.42 -13.51 -7.21
CA ARG A 115 -24.01 -14.35 -6.07
C ARG A 115 -23.93 -13.55 -4.78
N LYS A 116 -24.43 -14.14 -3.69
CA LYS A 116 -24.31 -13.63 -2.33
C LYS A 116 -23.36 -14.53 -1.55
N ASP A 117 -22.06 -14.29 -1.75
CA ASP A 117 -21.01 -14.99 -1.03
C ASP A 117 -20.68 -14.27 0.30
N PRO A 118 -20.07 -14.95 1.28
CA PRO A 118 -19.67 -14.35 2.55
C PRO A 118 -18.69 -13.18 2.36
N LYS A 119 -18.78 -12.18 3.23
CA LYS A 119 -17.89 -11.00 3.21
C LYS A 119 -16.56 -11.34 3.86
N VAL A 120 -15.46 -10.96 3.21
CA VAL A 120 -14.10 -11.07 3.75
C VAL A 120 -13.45 -9.68 3.76
N LEU A 121 -13.01 -9.25 4.94
CA LEU A 121 -12.15 -8.09 5.12
C LEU A 121 -10.69 -8.53 5.19
N VAL A 122 -9.92 -8.19 4.17
CA VAL A 122 -8.47 -8.39 4.11
C VAL A 122 -7.77 -7.15 4.66
N VAL A 123 -7.12 -7.29 5.80
CA VAL A 123 -6.27 -6.24 6.36
C VAL A 123 -4.87 -6.39 5.81
N ALA A 124 -4.51 -5.51 4.88
CA ALA A 124 -3.20 -5.46 4.27
C ALA A 124 -2.18 -4.84 5.24
N PRO A 125 -0.89 -5.23 5.16
CA PRO A 125 0.16 -4.58 5.94
C PRO A 125 0.30 -3.10 5.55
N MET A 126 0.59 -2.25 6.54
CA MET A 126 0.84 -0.81 6.35
C MET A 126 2.30 -0.58 5.95
N SER A 127 3.23 -1.34 6.54
CA SER A 127 4.65 -1.28 6.22
C SER A 127 4.99 -2.24 5.07
N GLY A 128 5.69 -1.75 4.07
CA GLY A 128 5.96 -2.51 2.84
C GLY A 128 5.11 -1.99 1.69
N HIS A 129 5.24 -2.58 0.51
CA HIS A 129 4.57 -2.08 -0.69
C HIS A 129 3.05 -2.02 -0.51
N TYR A 130 2.38 -1.25 -1.36
CA TYR A 130 0.94 -1.04 -1.38
C TYR A 130 0.12 -2.35 -1.26
N SER A 131 -1.14 -2.22 -0.83
CA SER A 131 -2.12 -3.31 -0.70
C SER A 131 -2.20 -4.25 -1.92
N THR A 132 -1.81 -3.76 -3.09
CA THR A 132 -1.57 -4.54 -4.32
C THR A 132 -0.63 -5.73 -4.20
N LEU A 133 0.22 -5.82 -3.16
CA LEU A 133 0.99 -7.04 -2.90
C LEU A 133 0.07 -8.24 -2.68
N LEU A 134 -1.12 -8.01 -2.12
CA LEU A 134 -2.11 -9.04 -1.89
C LEU A 134 -3.03 -9.23 -3.10
N ARG A 135 -2.64 -8.76 -4.30
CA ARG A 135 -3.39 -8.95 -5.55
C ARG A 135 -3.78 -10.43 -5.75
N ASP A 136 -2.81 -11.33 -5.66
CA ASP A 136 -3.05 -12.76 -5.89
C ASP A 136 -3.96 -13.37 -4.82
N THR A 137 -3.83 -12.90 -3.57
CA THR A 137 -4.71 -13.26 -2.46
C THR A 137 -6.14 -12.80 -2.73
N VAL A 138 -6.33 -11.55 -3.14
CA VAL A 138 -7.63 -10.98 -3.51
C VAL A 138 -8.24 -11.75 -4.67
N GLN A 139 -7.47 -12.00 -5.75
CA GLN A 139 -7.94 -12.74 -6.92
C GLN A 139 -8.38 -14.17 -6.57
N THR A 140 -7.68 -14.81 -5.63
CA THR A 140 -8.03 -16.15 -5.15
C THR A 140 -9.31 -16.12 -4.33
N LEU A 141 -9.44 -15.18 -3.40
CA LEU A 141 -10.63 -15.06 -2.54
C LEU A 141 -11.89 -14.67 -3.32
N LEU A 142 -11.74 -13.88 -4.38
CA LEU A 142 -12.85 -13.47 -5.25
C LEU A 142 -13.60 -14.63 -5.91
N LYS A 143 -13.02 -15.82 -5.95
CA LYS A 143 -13.71 -17.01 -6.48
C LYS A 143 -14.94 -17.36 -5.66
N ASP A 144 -14.86 -17.22 -4.33
CA ASP A 144 -15.84 -17.75 -3.38
C ASP A 144 -16.32 -16.74 -2.33
N HIS A 145 -15.83 -15.50 -2.34
CA HIS A 145 -16.14 -14.47 -1.32
C HIS A 145 -16.41 -13.09 -1.94
N ASP A 146 -17.12 -12.22 -1.20
CA ASP A 146 -17.19 -10.78 -1.46
C ASP A 146 -16.02 -10.09 -0.73
N VAL A 147 -15.02 -9.64 -1.50
CA VAL A 147 -13.70 -9.27 -0.98
C VAL A 147 -13.57 -7.76 -0.79
N TYR A 148 -13.18 -7.38 0.42
CA TYR A 148 -12.83 -6.03 0.83
C TYR A 148 -11.38 -6.01 1.28
N ILE A 149 -10.63 -4.95 0.97
CA ILE A 149 -9.24 -4.80 1.40
C ILE A 149 -8.99 -3.40 1.97
N THR A 150 -8.20 -3.34 3.03
CA THR A 150 -7.70 -2.07 3.55
C THR A 150 -6.54 -1.57 2.70
N ASP A 151 -6.60 -0.30 2.30
CA ASP A 151 -5.52 0.36 1.60
C ASP A 151 -4.97 1.53 2.42
N TRP A 152 -3.79 1.32 3.02
CA TRP A 152 -3.16 2.32 3.87
C TRP A 152 -2.53 3.45 3.05
N HIS A 153 -2.83 4.68 3.44
CA HIS A 153 -2.29 5.86 2.79
C HIS A 153 -0.87 6.14 3.26
N ASN A 154 -0.05 6.71 2.38
CA ASN A 154 1.30 7.09 2.76
C ASN A 154 1.23 8.28 3.73
N ALA A 155 1.74 8.09 4.95
CA ALA A 155 1.72 9.12 5.98
C ALA A 155 2.34 10.47 5.55
N ARG A 156 3.28 10.46 4.59
CA ARG A 156 3.88 11.69 4.04
C ARG A 156 2.88 12.60 3.32
N ASP A 157 1.80 12.00 2.81
CA ASP A 157 0.79 12.64 1.96
C ASP A 157 -0.47 12.97 2.80
N ILE A 158 -0.45 12.75 4.12
CA ILE A 158 -1.54 13.06 5.06
C ILE A 158 -1.25 14.39 5.77
N SER A 159 -2.26 15.26 5.91
CA SER A 159 -2.11 16.53 6.63
C SER A 159 -1.79 16.28 8.10
N THR A 160 -0.94 17.13 8.69
CA THR A 160 -0.65 17.09 10.12
C THR A 160 -1.87 17.41 10.98
N ASP A 161 -2.88 18.06 10.41
CA ASP A 161 -4.14 18.40 11.08
C ASP A 161 -5.01 17.16 11.34
N GLU A 162 -4.77 16.05 10.63
CA GLU A 162 -5.48 14.76 10.83
C GLU A 162 -5.01 14.01 12.09
N GLY A 163 -4.05 14.58 12.82
CA GLY A 163 -3.53 14.04 14.07
C GLY A 163 -2.49 12.94 13.89
N THR A 164 -2.30 12.15 14.95
CA THR A 164 -1.31 11.07 15.00
C THR A 164 -1.94 9.73 14.69
N PHE A 165 -1.17 8.81 14.12
CA PHE A 165 -1.59 7.43 13.91
C PHE A 165 -0.79 6.48 14.79
N GLY A 166 -1.46 5.88 15.78
CA GLY A 166 -0.90 4.92 16.72
C GLY A 166 -1.45 3.50 16.53
N PHE A 167 -1.06 2.61 17.44
CA PHE A 167 -1.54 1.22 17.44
C PHE A 167 -3.06 1.12 17.73
N ASP A 168 -3.53 1.89 18.70
CA ASP A 168 -4.94 2.08 19.03
C ASP A 168 -5.76 2.55 17.81
N HIS A 169 -5.22 3.48 17.04
CA HIS A 169 -5.85 3.96 15.80
C HIS A 169 -5.94 2.85 14.76
N TYR A 170 -4.91 2.01 14.62
CA TYR A 170 -4.94 0.84 13.74
C TYR A 170 -6.11 -0.08 14.13
N VAL A 171 -6.17 -0.47 15.41
CA VAL A 171 -7.25 -1.32 15.94
C VAL A 171 -8.61 -0.70 15.64
N GLN A 172 -8.78 0.60 15.92
CA GLN A 172 -10.03 1.31 15.67
C GLN A 172 -10.42 1.31 14.19
N TYR A 173 -9.46 1.46 13.27
CA TYR A 173 -9.75 1.38 11.83
C TYR A 173 -10.30 0.00 11.43
N ILE A 174 -9.79 -1.09 12.00
CA ILE A 174 -10.31 -2.44 11.75
C ILE A 174 -11.75 -2.55 12.27
N VAL A 175 -12.01 -2.08 13.49
CA VAL A 175 -13.35 -2.06 14.09
C VAL A 175 -14.32 -1.25 13.22
N ASP A 176 -13.92 -0.06 12.78
CA ASP A 176 -14.76 0.82 11.97
C ASP A 176 -15.08 0.20 10.61
N PHE A 177 -14.12 -0.49 9.98
CA PHE A 177 -14.38 -1.20 8.72
C PHE A 177 -15.26 -2.43 8.91
N LEU A 178 -15.11 -3.18 10.00
CA LEU A 178 -16.05 -4.26 10.33
C LEU A 178 -17.46 -3.72 10.56
N ASN A 179 -17.60 -2.55 11.19
CA ASN A 179 -18.88 -1.88 11.37
C ASN A 179 -19.52 -1.46 10.05
N GLU A 180 -18.74 -0.91 9.13
CA GLU A 180 -19.20 -0.55 7.78
C GLU A 180 -19.68 -1.78 7.00
N LEU A 181 -18.97 -2.91 7.13
CA LEU A 181 -19.34 -4.15 6.45
C LEU A 181 -20.53 -4.85 7.12
N GLY A 182 -20.72 -4.68 8.42
CA GLY A 182 -21.79 -5.28 9.19
C GLY A 182 -21.51 -6.73 9.64
N PRO A 183 -22.53 -7.41 10.20
CA PRO A 183 -22.38 -8.76 10.76
C PRO A 183 -22.00 -9.80 9.70
N GLU A 184 -21.55 -10.96 10.19
CA GLU A 184 -21.12 -12.12 9.39
C GLU A 184 -19.92 -11.84 8.46
N THR A 185 -19.08 -10.88 8.84
CA THR A 185 -17.85 -10.55 8.11
C THR A 185 -16.68 -11.37 8.64
N HIS A 186 -15.95 -12.05 7.75
CA HIS A 186 -14.72 -12.76 8.09
C HIS A 186 -13.52 -11.82 8.01
N LEU A 187 -12.60 -11.90 8.97
CA LEU A 187 -11.41 -11.06 9.05
C LEU A 187 -10.16 -11.86 8.68
N LEU A 188 -9.38 -11.36 7.70
CA LEU A 188 -8.11 -11.93 7.28
C LEU A 188 -6.99 -10.89 7.46
N ALA A 189 -6.05 -11.13 8.37
CA ALA A 189 -4.90 -10.27 8.60
C ALA A 189 -3.59 -10.90 8.12
N VAL A 190 -2.80 -10.15 7.34
CA VAL A 190 -1.58 -10.67 6.70
C VAL A 190 -0.33 -9.90 7.16
N CYS A 191 0.58 -10.59 7.85
CA CYS A 191 1.85 -10.09 8.37
C CYS A 191 1.66 -9.07 9.52
N GLN A 192 1.96 -7.80 9.30
CA GLN A 192 1.90 -6.75 10.31
C GLN A 192 0.53 -6.58 11.04
N PRO A 193 -0.65 -6.70 10.40
CA PRO A 193 -1.94 -6.49 11.05
C PRO A 193 -2.36 -7.64 11.97
N THR A 194 -1.60 -8.73 12.09
CA THR A 194 -1.98 -9.87 12.93
C THR A 194 -2.30 -9.46 14.36
N VAL A 195 -1.43 -8.68 15.01
CA VAL A 195 -1.66 -8.22 16.39
C VAL A 195 -2.83 -7.22 16.48
N PRO A 196 -2.90 -6.14 15.67
CA PRO A 196 -4.06 -5.26 15.65
C PRO A 196 -5.41 -5.97 15.42
N ALA A 197 -5.46 -6.93 14.48
CA ALA A 197 -6.68 -7.67 14.17
C ALA A 197 -7.11 -8.58 15.31
N LEU A 198 -6.16 -9.21 16.00
CA LEU A 198 -6.42 -10.00 17.20
C LEU A 198 -7.00 -9.12 18.32
N VAL A 199 -6.39 -7.95 18.57
CA VAL A 199 -6.88 -7.00 19.59
C VAL A 199 -8.26 -6.46 19.23
N ALA A 200 -8.49 -6.08 17.96
CA ALA A 200 -9.82 -5.64 17.50
C ALA A 200 -10.88 -6.72 17.73
N THR A 201 -10.56 -7.97 17.39
CA THR A 201 -11.47 -9.11 17.57
C THR A 201 -11.77 -9.33 19.05
N ALA A 202 -10.75 -9.39 19.90
CA ALA A 202 -10.93 -9.58 21.34
C ALA A 202 -11.76 -8.47 21.98
N HIS A 203 -11.50 -7.21 21.61
CA HIS A 203 -12.25 -6.07 22.11
C HIS A 203 -13.72 -6.10 21.68
N MET A 204 -14.00 -6.42 20.41
CA MET A 204 -15.37 -6.53 19.90
C MET A 204 -16.15 -7.69 20.53
N GLU A 205 -15.49 -8.81 20.84
CA GLU A 205 -16.09 -9.92 21.58
C GLU A 205 -16.39 -9.54 23.04
N GLU A 206 -15.47 -8.84 23.72
CA GLU A 206 -15.64 -8.42 25.13
C GLU A 206 -16.90 -7.57 25.33
N VAL A 207 -17.23 -6.71 24.36
CA VAL A 207 -18.40 -5.81 24.42
C VAL A 207 -19.65 -6.37 23.73
N ASP A 208 -19.64 -7.66 23.35
CA ASP A 208 -20.70 -8.33 22.57
C ASP A 208 -21.12 -7.54 21.32
N HIS A 209 -20.14 -6.99 20.60
CA HIS A 209 -20.38 -6.12 19.45
C HIS A 209 -21.12 -6.89 18.34
N PRO A 210 -22.20 -6.35 17.74
CA PRO A 210 -22.98 -7.07 16.72
C PRO A 210 -22.20 -7.32 15.42
N CYS A 211 -21.27 -6.43 15.08
CA CYS A 211 -20.42 -6.53 13.87
C CYS A 211 -19.05 -7.19 14.13
N ARG A 212 -18.88 -7.92 15.23
CA ARG A 212 -17.64 -8.67 15.49
C ARG A 212 -17.38 -9.70 14.38
N PRO A 213 -16.11 -10.02 14.08
CA PRO A 213 -15.81 -10.86 12.93
C PRO A 213 -16.29 -12.29 13.17
N ALA A 214 -16.93 -12.89 12.16
CA ALA A 214 -17.41 -14.27 12.23
C ALA A 214 -16.27 -15.30 12.32
N SER A 215 -15.09 -14.94 11.80
CA SER A 215 -13.85 -15.66 12.02
C SER A 215 -12.67 -14.72 11.90
N LEU A 216 -11.57 -15.04 12.58
CA LEU A 216 -10.28 -14.39 12.41
C LEU A 216 -9.26 -15.38 11.83
N THR A 217 -8.68 -15.02 10.68
CA THR A 217 -7.54 -15.72 10.08
C THR A 217 -6.33 -14.80 10.09
N VAL A 218 -5.20 -15.31 10.58
CA VAL A 218 -3.92 -14.58 10.66
C VAL A 218 -2.87 -15.33 9.84
N MET A 219 -2.12 -14.61 9.01
CA MET A 219 -1.13 -15.20 8.11
C MET A 219 0.22 -14.50 8.23
N GLY A 220 1.25 -15.21 8.68
CA GLY A 220 2.64 -14.75 8.62
C GLY A 220 2.98 -13.54 9.51
N GLY A 221 2.21 -13.30 10.58
CA GLY A 221 2.50 -12.27 11.58
C GLY A 221 2.90 -12.88 12.94
N PRO A 222 3.77 -12.20 13.72
CA PRO A 222 4.17 -12.65 15.04
C PRO A 222 3.02 -12.49 16.04
N ILE A 223 2.96 -13.37 17.03
CA ILE A 223 1.98 -13.33 18.13
C ILE A 223 2.70 -13.42 19.48
N ASP A 224 3.64 -14.37 19.59
CA ASP A 224 4.53 -14.58 20.74
C ASP A 224 5.97 -14.16 20.38
#